data_AF-A0A0Q7E9G6-F1
#
_entry.id   AF-A0A0Q7E9G6-F1
#
_cell.length_a   1.000
_cell.length_b   1.000
_cell.length_c   1.000
_cell.angle_alpha   90.00
_cell.angle_beta   90.00
_cell.angle_gamma   90.00
#
_symmetry.space_group_name_H-M   'P 1'
#
loop_
_entity.id
_entity.type
_entity.pdbx_description
1 polymer ?
#
loop_
_entity_poly.entity_id
_entity_poly.type
_entity_poly.pdbx_seq_one_letter_code
_entity_poly.pdbx_strand_id
1 'polypeptide(L)'
;MEINALAQGEDAVTDHPTPDAPAAEDAAEIFNADVPHATPERPLSEPARRALLEAAERRRAAEDAALAPEHGGPRGPEPTRYGDWEKKGLAVDF
;
A
#
# COMPACT_ATOMS: atom_id res chain seq x y z
N MET A 1 43.04 -35.58 14.07
CA MET A 1 43.30 -34.38 14.88
C MET A 1 44.37 -33.64 14.10
N GLU A 2 44.12 -32.53 13.42
CA GLU A 2 43.35 -31.34 13.79
C GLU A 2 42.53 -30.84 12.59
N ILE A 3 41.32 -30.35 12.88
CA ILE A 3 40.43 -29.69 11.91
C ILE A 3 40.65 -28.18 12.07
N ASN A 4 41.21 -27.52 11.06
CA ASN A 4 41.30 -26.06 11.03
C ASN A 4 40.34 -25.49 10.00
N ALA A 5 39.50 -24.61 10.50
CA ALA A 5 38.36 -23.94 9.90
C ALA A 5 38.74 -23.02 8.74
N LEU A 6 37.87 -22.94 7.74
CA LEU A 6 37.69 -21.74 6.91
C LEU A 6 36.20 -21.55 6.64
N ALA A 7 35.79 -20.30 6.77
CA ALA A 7 34.45 -19.79 6.99
C ALA A 7 33.44 -20.18 5.92
N GLN A 8 32.21 -20.42 6.36
CA GLN A 8 31.03 -20.43 5.51
C GLN A 8 30.69 -18.97 5.17
N GLY A 9 30.72 -18.64 3.88
CA GLY A 9 30.18 -17.38 3.36
C GLY A 9 28.68 -17.51 3.24
N GLU A 10 27.98 -16.77 4.08
CA GLU A 10 26.54 -16.83 4.31
C GLU A 10 25.74 -16.14 3.18
N ASP A 11 24.59 -16.76 2.91
CA ASP A 11 23.32 -16.20 2.47
C ASP A 11 23.14 -15.71 1.02
N ALA A 12 22.37 -16.52 0.30
CA ALA A 12 21.76 -16.24 -0.99
C ALA A 12 20.96 -14.93 -0.97
N VAL A 13 21.46 -13.93 -1.68
CA VAL A 13 20.66 -12.79 -2.11
C VAL A 13 19.66 -13.27 -3.16
N THR A 14 18.45 -13.60 -2.73
CA THR A 14 17.34 -13.68 -3.69
C THR A 14 16.99 -12.25 -4.08
N ASP A 15 17.65 -11.75 -5.12
CA ASP A 15 17.14 -10.63 -5.89
C ASP A 15 15.83 -11.12 -6.52
N HIS A 16 14.70 -10.65 -5.98
CA HIS A 16 13.40 -10.90 -6.57
C HIS A 16 13.14 -9.70 -7.50
N PRO A 17 13.42 -9.80 -8.82
CA PRO A 17 13.05 -8.73 -9.73
C PRO A 17 11.53 -8.60 -9.64
N THR A 18 11.06 -7.45 -9.18
CA THR A 18 9.65 -7.10 -9.36
C THR A 18 9.45 -7.07 -10.87
N PRO A 19 8.64 -7.97 -11.47
CA PRO A 19 8.41 -7.88 -12.89
C PRO A 19 7.79 -6.50 -13.13
N ASP A 20 8.38 -5.72 -14.04
CA ASP A 20 7.72 -4.54 -14.58
C ASP A 20 6.32 -4.99 -14.97
N ALA A 21 5.32 -4.37 -14.34
CA ALA A 21 3.93 -4.65 -14.63
C ALA A 21 3.78 -4.62 -16.15
N PRO A 22 3.23 -5.68 -16.79
CA PRO A 22 3.04 -5.64 -18.22
C PRO A 22 2.21 -4.39 -18.50
N ALA A 23 2.72 -3.54 -19.39
CA ALA A 23 1.91 -2.50 -20.00
C ALA A 23 0.59 -3.16 -20.39
N ALA A 24 -0.51 -2.53 -19.97
CA ALA A 24 -1.86 -3.03 -20.13
C ALA A 24 -2.21 -3.21 -21.62
N GLU A 25 -1.75 -4.31 -22.20
CA GLU A 25 -2.05 -4.79 -23.53
C GLU A 25 -3.20 -5.76 -23.41
N ASP A 26 -4.35 -5.23 -23.00
CA ASP A 26 -5.71 -5.73 -23.26
C ASP A 26 -6.63 -4.81 -22.46
N ALA A 27 -7.36 -3.94 -23.17
CA ALA A 27 -8.28 -2.98 -22.58
C ALA A 27 -9.46 -3.73 -21.93
N ALA A 28 -9.25 -4.22 -20.70
CA ALA A 28 -10.32 -4.65 -19.83
C ALA A 28 -11.34 -3.51 -19.74
N GLU A 29 -12.63 -3.82 -19.90
CA GLU A 29 -13.70 -2.82 -19.85
C GLU A 29 -13.54 -1.92 -18.62
N ILE A 30 -13.38 -0.62 -18.86
CA ILE A 30 -13.23 0.37 -17.79
C ILE A 30 -14.61 0.63 -17.21
N PHE A 31 -14.96 -0.02 -16.09
CA PHE A 31 -16.31 0.05 -15.53
C PHE A 31 -16.62 1.37 -14.78
N ASN A 32 -15.60 2.00 -14.18
CA ASN A 32 -15.80 3.06 -13.18
C ASN A 32 -15.02 4.35 -13.52
N ALA A 33 -14.86 4.67 -14.80
CA ALA A 33 -14.07 5.83 -15.26
C ALA A 33 -14.53 7.18 -14.67
N ASP A 34 -15.80 7.29 -14.32
CA ASP A 34 -16.45 8.49 -13.79
C ASP A 34 -16.41 8.59 -12.25
N VAL A 35 -16.02 7.51 -11.55
CA VAL A 35 -16.04 7.44 -10.09
C VAL A 35 -14.61 7.64 -9.55
N PRO A 36 -14.33 8.74 -8.84
CA PRO A 36 -12.99 9.01 -8.34
C PRO A 36 -12.58 7.97 -7.28
N HIS A 37 -11.34 7.47 -7.38
CA HIS A 37 -10.76 6.45 -6.47
C HIS A 37 -11.41 5.06 -6.58
N ALA A 38 -12.14 4.77 -7.66
CA ALA A 38 -12.63 3.43 -7.95
C ALA A 38 -11.59 2.60 -8.71
N THR A 39 -11.56 1.29 -8.46
CA THR A 39 -10.80 0.33 -9.29
C THR A 39 -11.52 0.15 -10.63
N PRO A 40 -10.85 0.32 -11.79
CA PRO A 40 -11.55 0.29 -13.08
C PRO A 40 -11.97 -1.14 -13.50
N GLU A 41 -11.35 -2.17 -12.93
CA GLU A 41 -11.41 -3.55 -13.47
C GLU A 41 -12.61 -4.37 -12.96
N ARG A 42 -13.42 -3.79 -12.08
CA ARG A 42 -14.55 -4.49 -11.45
C ARG A 42 -15.77 -3.59 -11.34
N PRO A 43 -16.97 -4.02 -11.77
CA PRO A 43 -18.18 -3.22 -11.62
C PRO A 43 -18.52 -2.98 -10.15
N LEU A 44 -18.97 -1.76 -9.84
CA LEU A 44 -19.42 -1.38 -8.50
C LEU A 44 -20.92 -1.62 -8.33
N SER A 45 -21.34 -1.99 -7.11
CA SER A 45 -22.74 -1.92 -6.73
C SER A 45 -23.20 -0.46 -6.57
N GLU A 46 -24.49 -0.19 -6.75
CA GLU A 46 -25.05 1.16 -6.60
C GLU A 46 -24.74 1.80 -5.23
N PRO A 47 -24.85 1.09 -4.09
CA PRO A 47 -24.43 1.64 -2.79
C PRO A 47 -22.93 1.98 -2.74
N ALA A 48 -22.07 1.17 -3.35
CA ALA A 48 -20.63 1.42 -3.37
C ALA A 48 -20.27 2.66 -4.20
N ARG A 49 -20.92 2.82 -5.37
CA ARG A 49 -20.74 4.02 -6.21
C ARG A 49 -21.17 5.29 -5.48
N ARG A 50 -22.30 5.27 -4.78
CA ARG A 50 -22.76 6.40 -3.96
C ARG A 50 -21.78 6.75 -2.84
N ALA A 51 -21.29 5.75 -2.10
CA ALA A 51 -20.34 5.97 -1.02
C ALA A 51 -19.04 6.63 -1.51
N LEU A 52 -18.51 6.22 -2.67
CA LEU A 52 -17.29 6.79 -3.24
C LEU A 52 -17.49 8.24 -3.70
N LEU A 53 -18.63 8.54 -4.34
CA LEU A 53 -18.96 9.90 -4.77
C LEU A 53 -19.10 10.86 -3.58
N GLU A 54 -19.84 10.45 -2.54
CA GLU A 54 -20.01 11.23 -1.32
C GLU A 54 -18.68 11.44 -0.59
N ALA A 55 -17.83 10.41 -0.51
CA ALA A 55 -16.49 10.54 0.06
C ALA A 55 -15.60 11.51 -0.74
N ALA A 56 -15.73 11.51 -2.07
CA ALA A 56 -15.02 12.46 -2.93
C ALA A 56 -15.54 13.90 -2.77
N GLU A 57 -16.85 14.09 -2.57
CA GLU A 57 -17.42 15.39 -2.19
C GLU A 57 -16.87 15.87 -0.84
N ARG A 58 -16.84 15.01 0.17
CA ARG A 58 -16.25 15.34 1.48
C ARG A 58 -14.78 15.74 1.37
N ARG A 59 -13.97 14.99 0.61
CA ARG A 59 -12.55 15.33 0.40
C ARG A 59 -12.36 16.66 -0.33
N ARG A 60 -13.22 16.97 -1.31
CA ARG A 60 -13.20 18.26 -2.02
C ARG A 60 -13.63 19.43 -1.15
N ALA A 61 -14.53 19.20 -0.20
CA ALA A 61 -15.05 20.22 0.71
C ALA A 61 -14.20 20.37 1.98
N ALA A 62 -13.40 19.36 2.33
CA ALA A 62 -12.48 19.43 3.46
C ALA A 62 -11.32 20.37 3.12
N GLU A 63 -11.08 21.35 3.98
CA GLU A 63 -9.84 22.11 3.95
C GLU A 63 -8.72 21.22 4.50
N ASP A 64 -7.56 21.21 3.83
CA ASP A 64 -6.37 20.54 4.34
C ASP A 64 -5.95 21.20 5.65
N ALA A 65 -6.33 20.59 6.77
CA ALA A 65 -5.79 20.96 8.06
C ALA A 65 -4.29 20.63 8.03
N ALA A 66 -3.46 21.67 7.90
CA ALA A 66 -2.01 21.56 8.01
C ALA A 66 -1.63 21.13 9.43
N LEU A 67 -1.68 19.83 9.67
CA LEU A 67 -1.18 19.22 10.90
C LEU A 67 0.35 19.35 10.88
N ALA A 68 0.92 19.70 12.04
CA ALA A 68 2.36 19.74 12.18
C ALA A 68 2.94 18.35 11.85
N PRO A 69 4.06 18.29 11.11
CA PRO A 69 4.69 17.03 10.78
C PRO A 69 5.13 16.30 12.06
N GLU A 70 4.89 14.99 12.11
CA GLU A 70 5.38 14.15 13.19
C GLU A 70 6.90 13.97 13.05
N HIS A 71 7.65 14.22 14.14
CA HIS A 71 9.10 14.05 14.19
C HIS A 71 9.46 12.78 14.96
N GLY A 72 10.25 11.90 14.35
CA GLY A 72 10.70 10.64 14.98
C GLY A 72 9.69 9.50 14.92
N GLY A 73 8.48 9.74 14.41
CA GLY A 73 7.47 8.71 14.14
C GLY A 73 7.65 8.03 12.76
N PRO A 74 6.94 6.92 12.52
CA PRO A 74 6.88 6.30 11.20
C PRO A 74 6.31 7.28 10.17
N ARG A 75 6.66 7.09 8.88
CA ARG A 75 6.09 7.90 7.81
C ARG A 75 4.58 7.66 7.74
N GLY A 76 3.80 8.68 8.07
CA GLY A 76 2.33 8.62 8.00
C GLY A 76 1.67 8.56 9.39
N PRO A 77 0.37 8.27 9.45
CA PRO A 77 -0.36 8.18 10.69
C PRO A 77 0.22 7.08 11.59
N GLU A 78 0.37 7.39 12.86
CA GLU A 78 0.97 6.48 13.83
C GLU A 78 0.21 5.11 13.87
N PRO A 79 0.88 3.98 13.60
CA PRO A 79 0.25 2.68 13.38
C PRO A 79 -0.53 2.17 14.59
N THR A 80 -0.08 2.50 15.80
CA THR A 80 -0.75 2.13 17.05
C THR A 80 -2.10 2.87 17.22
N ARG A 81 -2.28 3.99 16.51
CA ARG A 81 -3.53 4.78 16.46
C ARG A 81 -4.59 4.22 15.49
N TYR A 82 -4.21 3.38 14.52
CA TYR A 82 -5.11 2.91 13.45
C TYR A 82 -5.14 1.38 13.25
N GLY A 83 -4.50 0.60 14.13
CA GLY A 83 -4.51 -0.87 14.06
C GLY A 83 -3.59 -1.45 13.00
N ASP A 84 -2.65 -0.66 12.48
CA ASP A 84 -1.69 -1.06 11.45
C ASP A 84 -0.42 -1.63 12.11
N TRP A 85 -0.57 -2.77 12.80
CA TRP A 85 0.53 -3.38 13.56
C TRP A 85 1.48 -4.15 12.64
N GLU A 86 1.24 -4.16 11.33
CA GLU A 86 1.97 -5.00 10.39
C GLU A 86 2.94 -4.21 9.52
N LYS A 87 4.21 -4.60 9.54
CA LYS A 87 5.21 -4.09 8.61
C LYS A 87 5.77 -5.26 7.81
N LYS A 88 5.58 -5.22 6.49
CA LYS A 88 5.95 -6.33 5.58
C LYS A 88 5.27 -7.67 5.95
N GLY A 89 4.03 -7.62 6.45
CA GLY A 89 3.26 -8.82 6.83
C GLY A 89 3.68 -9.47 8.16
N LEU A 90 4.49 -8.78 8.96
CA LEU A 90 4.84 -9.17 10.32
C LEU A 90 4.21 -8.20 11.30
N ALA A 91 3.49 -8.73 12.29
CA ALA A 91 3.09 -7.93 13.45
C ALA A 91 4.37 -7.44 14.15
N VAL A 92 4.54 -6.13 14.26
CA VAL A 92 5.70 -5.45 14.85
C VAL A 92 5.23 -4.61 16.03
N ASP A 93 5.91 -4.77 17.18
CA ASP A 93 5.70 -4.01 18.41
C ASP A 93 7.06 -3.42 18.85
N PHE A 94 7.07 -2.12 19.19
CA PHE A 94 8.21 -1.22 19.52
C PHE A 94 9.27 -0.96 18.43
#